data_AF-A0AAU5H4C9-F1
#
_entry.id   AF-A0AAU5H4C9-F1
#
_cell.length_a   1.000
_cell.length_b   1.000
_cell.length_c   1.000
_cell.angle_alpha   90.00
_cell.angle_beta   90.00
_cell.angle_gamma   90.00
#
_symmetry.space_group_name_H-M   'P 1'
#
loop_
_entity.id
_entity.type
_entity.pdbx_description
1 polymer ?
#
loop_
_entity_poly.entity_id
_entity_poly.type
_entity_poly.pdbx_seq_one_letter_code
_entity_poly.pdbx_strand_id
1 'polypeptide(L)'
;MSTRGLLAGAFLTATLITGAIAAPAAIAAPAPSDPAAAAPAAAAPVPVTSITCDGDTYKCTAKLQFGDGKWVATWGVTVSHP
;
A
#
# COMPACT_ATOMS: atom_id res chain seq x y z
N MET A 1 -19.61 13.92 -48.41
CA MET A 1 -21.01 13.43 -48.32
C MET A 1 -21.29 13.24 -46.83
N SER A 2 -21.59 14.30 -46.06
CA SER A 2 -22.91 14.93 -45.86
C SER A 2 -24.02 13.96 -45.46
N THR A 3 -24.39 13.97 -44.17
CA THR A 3 -25.73 13.80 -43.56
C THR A 3 -25.55 14.16 -42.06
N ARG A 4 -25.84 15.36 -41.53
CA ARG A 4 -27.11 16.08 -41.30
C ARG A 4 -28.25 15.21 -40.76
N GLY A 5 -28.48 15.29 -39.44
CA GLY A 5 -29.74 14.91 -38.78
C GLY A 5 -29.75 15.52 -37.37
N LEU A 6 -30.20 16.77 -37.21
CA LEU A 6 -31.57 17.26 -36.95
C LEU A 6 -31.91 17.28 -35.45
N LEU A 7 -32.20 18.50 -35.01
CA LEU A 7 -32.64 18.92 -33.68
C LEU A 7 -34.04 18.38 -33.33
N ALA A 8 -34.25 18.02 -32.06
CA ALA A 8 -35.53 18.13 -31.33
C ALA A 8 -35.18 17.99 -29.84
N GLY A 9 -35.39 18.96 -28.95
CA GLY A 9 -36.49 19.91 -28.86
C GLY A 9 -37.53 19.35 -27.90
N ALA A 10 -37.37 19.61 -26.59
CA ALA A 10 -38.45 19.55 -25.61
C ALA A 10 -38.02 20.21 -24.29
N PHE A 11 -38.18 21.54 -24.22
CA PHE A 11 -38.38 22.24 -22.95
C PHE A 11 -39.84 22.06 -22.56
N LEU A 12 -40.15 21.40 -21.45
CA LEU A 12 -41.48 21.52 -20.83
C LEU A 12 -41.44 21.36 -19.30
N THR A 13 -41.81 22.46 -18.67
CA THR A 13 -42.69 22.60 -17.50
C THR A 13 -42.20 22.20 -16.12
N ALA A 14 -42.09 23.25 -15.31
CA ALA A 14 -42.03 23.25 -13.86
C ALA A 14 -43.27 22.61 -13.22
N THR A 15 -43.04 21.86 -12.14
CA THR A 15 -44.00 21.68 -11.05
C THR A 15 -43.25 21.77 -9.72
N LEU A 16 -43.46 22.90 -9.05
CA LEU A 16 -43.13 23.12 -7.65
C LEU A 16 -43.94 22.14 -6.80
N ILE A 17 -43.27 21.17 -6.18
CA ILE A 17 -43.85 20.36 -5.10
C ILE A 17 -43.24 20.88 -3.80
N THR A 18 -43.98 21.75 -3.12
CA THR A 18 -43.73 22.15 -1.74
C THR A 18 -44.08 20.98 -0.82
N GLY A 19 -43.13 20.05 -0.63
CA GLY A 19 -43.22 18.99 0.36
C GLY A 19 -42.27 19.28 1.51
N ALA A 20 -42.80 19.75 2.64
CA ALA A 20 -42.05 19.82 3.89
C ALA A 20 -41.83 18.40 4.42
N ILE A 21 -40.72 17.78 4.03
CA ILE A 21 -40.23 16.55 4.68
C ILE A 21 -39.53 16.95 5.98
N ALA A 22 -40.04 16.46 7.10
CA ALA A 22 -39.39 16.58 8.39
C ALA A 22 -38.01 15.91 8.34
N ALA A 23 -36.95 16.68 8.60
CA ALA A 23 -35.60 16.16 8.69
C ALA A 23 -35.50 15.21 9.90
N PRO A 24 -35.09 13.95 9.74
CA PRO A 24 -34.74 13.13 10.90
C PRO A 24 -33.47 13.72 11.52
N ALA A 25 -33.50 13.92 12.84
CA ALA A 25 -32.30 14.23 13.62
C ALA A 25 -31.28 13.11 13.40
N ALA A 26 -30.23 13.40 12.62
CA ALA A 26 -29.11 12.50 12.45
C ALA A 26 -28.38 12.38 13.79
N ILE A 27 -28.64 11.31 14.52
CA ILE A 27 -27.74 10.86 15.57
C ILE A 27 -26.40 10.55 14.89
N ALA A 28 -25.38 11.35 15.19
CA ALA A 28 -24.03 11.09 14.72
C ALA A 28 -23.61 9.70 15.21
N ALA A 29 -23.43 8.76 14.26
CA ALA A 29 -22.83 7.47 14.58
C ALA A 29 -21.42 7.74 15.15
N PRO A 30 -21.00 7.07 16.24
CA PRO A 30 -19.61 7.16 16.69
C PRO A 30 -18.71 6.65 15.57
N ALA A 31 -17.64 7.40 15.27
CA ALA A 31 -16.63 6.98 14.31
C ALA A 31 -16.11 5.58 14.66
N PRO A 32 -15.82 4.71 13.68
CA PRO A 32 -15.19 3.43 13.96
C PRO A 32 -13.81 3.71 14.56
N SER A 33 -13.65 3.35 15.83
CA SER A 33 -12.36 3.23 16.50
C SER A 33 -11.66 1.99 15.97
N ASP A 34 -11.34 1.96 14.68
CA ASP A 34 -10.47 0.92 14.14
C ASP A 34 -9.10 1.12 14.79
N PRO A 35 -8.58 0.14 15.57
CA PRO A 35 -7.20 0.19 15.99
C PRO A 35 -6.38 0.13 14.71
N ALA A 36 -5.80 1.28 14.32
CA ALA A 36 -4.87 1.36 13.22
C ALA A 36 -3.88 0.21 13.38
N ALA A 37 -3.93 -0.75 12.46
CA ALA A 37 -3.09 -1.93 12.49
C ALA A 37 -1.66 -1.43 12.68
N ALA A 38 -1.06 -1.77 13.83
CA ALA A 38 0.30 -1.35 14.14
C ALA A 38 1.18 -1.76 12.97
N ALA A 39 1.86 -0.79 12.37
CA ALA A 39 2.78 -1.06 11.28
C ALA A 39 3.75 -2.16 11.73
N PRO A 40 4.03 -3.17 10.88
CA PRO A 40 4.95 -4.23 11.24
C PRO A 40 6.26 -3.59 11.70
N ALA A 41 6.78 -4.05 12.84
CA ALA A 41 8.02 -3.53 13.38
C ALA A 41 9.11 -3.63 12.31
N ALA A 42 9.65 -2.49 11.90
CA ALA A 42 10.72 -2.45 10.92
C ALA A 42 11.94 -3.20 11.49
N ALA A 43 12.57 -4.06 10.67
CA ALA A 43 13.82 -4.68 11.06
C ALA A 43 14.86 -3.58 11.33
N ALA A 44 15.41 -3.57 12.54
CA ALA A 44 16.44 -2.61 12.91
C ALA A 44 17.80 -3.03 12.30
N PRO A 45 18.62 -2.08 11.81
CA PRO A 45 19.98 -2.38 11.40
C PRO A 45 20.79 -2.92 12.59
N VAL A 46 21.52 -4.01 12.36
CA VAL A 46 22.42 -4.63 13.33
C VAL A 46 23.83 -4.75 12.74
N PRO A 47 24.89 -4.63 13.56
CA PRO A 47 26.25 -4.76 13.06
C PRO A 47 26.55 -6.14 12.47
N VAL A 48 27.45 -6.18 11.51
CA VAL A 48 28.02 -7.42 10.95
C VAL A 48 29.34 -7.72 11.64
N THR A 49 29.56 -8.96 12.08
CA THR A 49 30.80 -9.39 12.74
C THR A 49 31.78 -10.06 11.78
N SER A 50 31.29 -10.71 10.72
CA SER A 50 32.12 -11.29 9.66
C SER A 50 31.36 -11.43 8.35
N ILE A 51 32.07 -11.37 7.23
CA ILE A 51 31.53 -11.66 5.89
C ILE A 51 32.41 -12.72 5.22
N THR A 52 31.77 -13.71 4.59
CA THR A 52 32.45 -14.75 3.81
C THR A 52 31.69 -14.96 2.51
N CYS A 53 32.42 -15.11 1.40
CA CYS A 53 31.85 -15.40 0.09
C CYS A 53 32.36 -16.75 -0.40
N ASP A 54 31.44 -17.52 -0.97
CA ASP A 54 31.68 -18.86 -1.48
C ASP A 54 31.56 -18.83 -3.01
N GLY A 55 32.65 -19.19 -3.68
CA GLY A 55 32.76 -19.25 -5.14
C GLY A 55 32.04 -20.44 -5.76
N ASP A 56 31.73 -21.47 -4.98
CA ASP A 56 31.00 -22.65 -5.44
C ASP A 56 29.50 -22.38 -5.48
N THR A 57 28.97 -21.73 -4.44
CA THR A 57 27.53 -21.43 -4.33
C THR A 57 27.12 -20.06 -4.84
N TYR A 58 28.09 -19.21 -5.19
CA TYR A 58 27.86 -17.83 -5.62
C TYR A 58 27.06 -17.01 -4.59
N LYS A 59 27.36 -17.22 -3.31
CA LYS A 59 26.71 -16.54 -2.18
C LYS A 59 27.74 -15.87 -1.28
N CYS A 60 27.36 -14.73 -0.73
CA CYS A 60 28.00 -14.18 0.46
C CYS A 60 27.08 -14.31 1.66
N THR A 61 27.66 -14.58 2.82
CA THR A 61 26.97 -14.69 4.11
C THR A 61 27.61 -13.73 5.11
N ALA A 62 26.79 -12.88 5.73
CA ALA A 62 27.16 -11.99 6.81
C ALA A 62 26.64 -12.52 8.15
N LYS A 63 27.51 -12.66 9.14
CA LYS A 63 27.11 -12.95 10.52
C LYS A 63 26.69 -11.67 11.22
N LEU A 64 25.52 -11.68 11.85
CA LEU A 64 24.93 -10.50 12.48
C LEU A 64 25.14 -10.53 14.00
N GLN A 65 25.47 -9.38 14.58
CA GLN A 65 25.55 -9.20 16.03
C GLN A 65 24.14 -9.02 16.61
N PHE A 66 23.35 -10.09 16.59
CA PHE A 66 21.95 -10.04 17.01
C PHE A 66 21.49 -11.34 17.69
N GLY A 67 20.60 -11.20 18.67
CA GLY A 67 19.93 -12.31 19.34
C GLY A 67 20.91 -13.33 19.95
N ASP A 68 20.81 -14.57 19.52
CA ASP A 68 21.63 -15.70 19.98
C ASP A 68 22.97 -15.83 19.24
N GLY A 69 23.34 -14.83 18.44
CA GLY A 69 24.57 -14.79 17.66
C GLY A 69 24.60 -15.75 16.46
N LYS A 70 23.48 -16.40 16.13
CA LYS A 70 23.38 -17.32 14.97
C LYS A 70 22.70 -16.70 13.76
N TRP A 71 22.27 -15.44 13.87
CA TRP A 71 21.62 -14.73 12.78
C TRP A 71 22.59 -14.44 11.65
N VAL A 72 22.13 -14.72 10.42
CA VAL A 72 22.89 -14.50 9.19
C VAL A 72 22.03 -13.80 8.14
N ALA A 73 22.67 -12.98 7.32
CA ALA A 73 22.11 -12.49 6.07
C ALA A 73 22.88 -13.12 4.90
N THR A 74 22.17 -13.60 3.89
CA THR A 74 22.78 -14.25 2.72
C THR A 74 22.22 -13.65 1.44
N TRP A 75 23.08 -13.43 0.44
CA TRP A 75 22.69 -12.91 -0.87
C TRP A 75 23.52 -13.51 -2.00
N GLY A 76 23.01 -13.40 -3.23
CA GLY A 76 23.71 -13.83 -4.45
C GLY A 76 24.77 -12.84 -4.90
N VAL A 77 25.89 -13.35 -5.42
CA VAL A 77 27.00 -12.56 -5.96
C VAL A 77 27.59 -13.21 -7.21
N THR A 78 28.34 -12.44 -7.99
CA THR A 78 29.25 -12.97 -9.01
C THR A 78 30.65 -13.10 -8.41
N VAL A 79 31.31 -14.23 -8.62
CA VAL A 79 32.68 -14.47 -8.17
C VAL A 79 33.55 -14.72 -9.40
N SER A 80 34.64 -13.97 -9.53
CA SER A 80 35.55 -14.01 -10.67
C SER A 80 36.97 -13.68 -10.25
N HIS A 81 37.95 -14.27 -10.93
CA HIS A 81 39.33 -13.78 -10.88
C HIS A 81 39.43 -12.51 -11.74
N PRO A 82 40.14 -11.45 -11.27
CA PRO A 82 40.37 -10.24 -12.05
C PRO A 82 41.09 -10.49 -13.37
#